data_AF-A0A354TR10-F1
#
_entry.id   AF-A0A354TR10-F1
#
_cell.length_a   1.000
_cell.length_b   1.000
_cell.length_c   1.000
_cell.angle_alpha   90.00
_cell.angle_beta   90.00
_cell.angle_gamma   90.00
#
_symmetry.space_group_name_H-M   'P 1'
#
loop_
_entity.id
_entity.type
_entity.pdbx_description
1 polymer ?
#
loop_
_entity_poly.entity_id
_entity_poly.type
_entity_poly.pdbx_seq_one_letter_code
_entity_poly.pdbx_strand_id
1 'polypeptide(L)'
;MYYAEVPAEPVAQVLHDADTLNFLGAIGVTRIISLTTREGLAKDLPAAVATLENFSRQLPASLVTATAKAMAADRVQEMESFLAALRQQSVDGRAL
;
A
#
# COMPACT_ATOMS: atom_id res chain seq x y z
N MET A 1 -7.36 10.38 -6.02
CA MET A 1 -6.48 9.75 -5.01
C MET A 1 -7.24 8.61 -4.36
N TYR A 2 -6.55 7.64 -3.79
CA TYR A 2 -7.05 6.33 -3.31
C TYR A 2 -8.21 6.34 -2.28
N TYR A 3 -8.60 7.49 -1.71
CA TYR A 3 -9.80 7.66 -0.87
C TYR A 3 -10.90 8.55 -1.50
N ALA A 4 -10.68 9.05 -2.71
CA ALA A 4 -11.63 9.92 -3.38
C ALA A 4 -12.82 9.11 -3.91
N GLU A 5 -14.01 9.71 -3.94
CA GLU A 5 -15.11 9.17 -4.73
C GLU A 5 -14.70 9.06 -6.19
N VAL A 6 -14.96 7.90 -6.80
CA VAL A 6 -14.56 7.62 -8.18
C VAL A 6 -15.78 7.81 -9.08
N PRO A 7 -15.79 8.80 -9.99
CA PRO A 7 -16.90 8.98 -10.90
C PRO A 7 -17.02 7.78 -11.85
N ALA A 8 -18.23 7.56 -12.38
CA ALA A 8 -18.51 6.53 -13.37
C ALA A 8 -17.99 6.90 -14.77
N GLU A 9 -16.74 7.35 -14.85
CA GLU A 9 -16.04 7.72 -16.08
C GLU A 9 -14.81 6.79 -16.23
N PRO A 10 -14.66 6.08 -17.37
CA PRO A 10 -13.62 5.04 -17.52
C PRO A 10 -12.19 5.52 -17.28
N VAL A 11 -11.81 6.70 -17.76
CA VAL A 11 -10.45 7.22 -17.61
C VAL A 11 -10.16 7.54 -16.13
N ALA A 12 -11.12 8.12 -15.43
CA ALA A 12 -11.03 8.41 -14.00
C ALA A 12 -10.89 7.13 -13.18
N GLN A 13 -11.62 6.06 -13.52
CA GLN A 13 -11.52 4.76 -12.85
C GLN A 13 -10.14 4.13 -13.06
N VAL A 14 -9.62 4.14 -14.29
CA VAL A 14 -8.28 3.61 -14.60
C VAL A 14 -7.19 4.42 -13.88
N LEU A 15 -7.30 5.75 -13.88
CA LEU A 15 -6.34 6.61 -13.20
C LEU A 15 -6.37 6.41 -11.68
N HIS A 16 -7.57 6.31 -11.10
CA HIS A 16 -7.75 6.00 -9.68
C HIS A 16 -7.11 4.65 -9.32
N ASP A 17 -7.40 3.60 -10.08
CA ASP A 17 -6.88 2.26 -9.83
C ASP A 17 -5.35 2.24 -9.97
N ALA A 18 -4.79 2.90 -10.98
CA ALA A 18 -3.34 2.99 -11.19
C ALA A 18 -2.64 3.71 -10.03
N ASP A 19 -3.20 4.84 -9.55
CA ASP A 19 -2.69 5.56 -8.38
C ASP A 19 -2.75 4.68 -7.12
N THR A 20 -3.87 4.00 -6.89
CA THR A 20 -4.06 3.10 -5.74
C THR A 20 -3.08 1.93 -5.76
N LEU A 21 -2.90 1.30 -6.92
CA LEU A 21 -1.96 0.19 -7.11
C LEU A 21 -0.50 0.58 -6.84
N ASN A 22 -0.14 1.86 -6.97
CA ASN A 22 1.20 2.38 -6.70
C ASN A 22 1.53 2.43 -5.19
N PHE A 23 0.53 2.25 -4.34
CA PHE A 23 0.68 2.09 -2.89
C PHE A 23 0.70 0.62 -2.45
N LEU A 24 0.64 -0.34 -3.38
CA LEU A 24 0.71 -1.78 -3.12
C LEU A 24 2.04 -2.38 -3.64
N GLY A 25 2.33 -3.62 -3.24
CA GLY A 25 3.49 -4.38 -3.69
C GLY A 25 4.83 -3.77 -3.28
N ALA A 26 5.89 -4.24 -3.94
CA ALA A 26 7.26 -3.78 -3.66
C ALA A 26 7.44 -2.25 -3.80
N ILE A 27 6.77 -1.63 -4.78
CA ILE A 27 6.81 -0.17 -4.99
C ILE A 27 6.13 0.58 -3.84
N GLY A 28 4.94 0.14 -3.42
CA GLY A 28 4.24 0.71 -2.28
C GLY A 28 5.06 0.66 -1.00
N VAL A 29 5.63 -0.52 -0.69
CA VAL A 29 6.55 -0.71 0.44
C VAL A 29 7.73 0.26 0.36
N THR A 30 8.44 0.28 -0.77
CA THR A 30 9.62 1.14 -0.97
C THR A 30 9.26 2.62 -0.78
N ARG A 31 8.14 3.06 -1.37
CA ARG A 31 7.66 4.43 -1.27
C ARG A 31 7.44 4.85 0.18
N ILE A 32 6.65 4.09 0.94
CA ILE A 32 6.29 4.46 2.32
C ILE A 32 7.51 4.43 3.24
N ILE A 33 8.39 3.44 3.11
CA ILE A 33 9.65 3.43 3.87
C ILE A 33 10.54 4.62 3.49
N SER A 34 10.70 4.92 2.21
CA SER A 34 11.55 6.03 1.75
C SER A 34 11.06 7.41 2.20
N LEU A 35 9.75 7.54 2.44
CA LEU A 35 9.10 8.76 2.92
C LEU A 35 8.96 8.79 4.44
N THR A 36 9.47 7.80 5.17
CA THR A 36 9.44 7.82 6.64
C THR A 36 10.19 9.04 7.16
N THR A 37 9.61 9.75 8.14
CA THR A 37 10.07 11.05 8.67
C THR A 37 9.97 12.23 7.68
N ARG A 38 9.34 12.03 6.52
CA ARG A 38 9.17 13.04 5.46
C ARG A 38 7.70 13.13 5.04
N GLU A 39 7.29 14.29 4.51
CA GLU A 39 5.97 14.49 3.87
C GLU A 39 4.73 14.13 4.72
N GLY A 40 4.87 13.97 6.05
CA GLY A 40 3.75 13.70 6.98
C GLY A 40 3.06 12.34 6.85
N LEU A 41 3.50 11.48 5.94
CA LEU A 41 2.87 10.16 5.69
C LEU A 41 3.18 9.12 6.77
N ALA A 42 4.37 9.19 7.36
CA ALA A 42 4.76 8.36 8.50
C ALA A 42 5.81 9.10 9.33
N LYS A 43 5.53 9.26 10.63
CA LYS A 43 6.42 9.97 11.57
C LYS A 43 7.68 9.18 11.93
N ASP A 44 7.62 7.85 11.86
CA ASP A 44 8.66 6.90 12.23
C ASP A 44 8.45 5.56 11.48
N LEU A 45 9.42 4.65 11.56
CA LEU A 45 9.35 3.34 10.88
C LEU A 45 8.18 2.47 11.39
N PRO A 46 7.88 2.40 12.71
CA PRO A 46 6.68 1.72 13.18
C PRO A 46 5.39 2.25 12.55
N ALA A 47 5.22 3.57 12.44
CA ALA A 47 4.07 4.16 11.77
C ALA A 47 4.05 3.83 10.28
N ALA A 48 5.21 3.81 9.61
CA ALA A 48 5.32 3.42 8.20
C ALA A 48 4.86 1.97 7.97
N VAL A 49 5.29 1.05 8.85
CA VAL A 49 4.88 -0.36 8.82
C VAL A 49 3.37 -0.49 9.07
N ALA A 50 2.83 0.21 10.07
CA ALA A 50 1.39 0.22 10.33
C ALA A 50 0.59 0.77 9.13
N THR A 51 1.10 1.80 8.45
CA THR A 51 0.50 2.32 7.21
C THR A 51 0.47 1.27 6.11
N LEU A 52 1.57 0.55 5.88
CA LEU A 52 1.64 -0.53 4.88
C LEU A 52 0.66 -1.67 5.20
N GLU A 53 0.56 -2.06 6.48
CA GLU A 53 -0.42 -3.06 6.92
C GLU A 53 -1.87 -2.63 6.74
N ASN A 54 -2.15 -1.33 6.86
CA ASN A 54 -3.47 -0.80 6.57
C ASN A 54 -3.73 -0.76 5.07
N PHE A 55 -2.72 -0.40 4.27
CA PHE A 55 -2.84 -0.36 2.83
C PHE A 55 -3.09 -1.74 2.21
N SER A 56 -2.41 -2.79 2.68
CA SER A 56 -2.64 -4.16 2.20
C SER A 56 -4.07 -4.64 2.44
N ARG A 57 -4.74 -4.13 3.48
CA ARG A 57 -6.12 -4.50 3.83
C ARG A 57 -7.18 -3.63 3.18
N GLN A 58 -6.94 -2.32 3.09
CA GLN A 58 -7.98 -1.35 2.72
C GLN A 58 -7.99 -1.05 1.22
N LEU A 59 -6.82 -0.85 0.61
CA LEU A 59 -6.74 -0.37 -0.78
C LEU A 59 -7.24 -1.38 -1.82
N PRO A 60 -7.09 -2.71 -1.66
CA PRO A 60 -7.64 -3.65 -2.64
C PRO A 60 -9.16 -3.53 -2.80
N ALA A 61 -9.87 -3.14 -1.74
CA ALA A 61 -11.31 -2.97 -1.75
C ALA A 61 -11.77 -1.68 -2.44
N SER A 62 -10.89 -0.67 -2.58
CA SER A 62 -11.23 0.59 -3.27
C SER A 62 -11.04 0.52 -4.79
N LEU A 63 -10.39 -0.53 -5.31
CA LEU A 63 -10.19 -0.71 -6.75
C LEU A 63 -11.50 -0.96 -7.48
N VAL A 64 -11.63 -0.39 -8.67
CA VAL A 64 -12.86 -0.43 -9.46
C VAL A 64 -12.82 -1.53 -10.50
N THR A 65 -11.78 -1.55 -11.34
CA THR A 65 -11.68 -2.44 -12.49
C THR A 65 -11.28 -3.87 -12.10
N ALA A 66 -11.77 -4.86 -12.85
CA ALA A 66 -11.41 -6.26 -12.63
C ALA A 66 -9.90 -6.50 -12.81
N THR A 67 -9.29 -5.83 -13.79
CA THR A 67 -7.84 -5.90 -14.04
C THR A 67 -7.05 -5.41 -12.84
N ALA A 68 -7.42 -4.26 -12.26
CA ALA A 68 -6.71 -3.73 -11.11
C ALA A 68 -6.84 -4.64 -9.89
N LYS A 69 -8.05 -5.19 -9.64
CA LYS A 69 -8.27 -6.17 -8.55
C LYS A 69 -7.41 -7.41 -8.70
N ALA A 70 -7.28 -7.94 -9.92
CA ALA A 70 -6.39 -9.07 -10.20
C ALA A 70 -4.92 -8.72 -9.92
N MET A 71 -4.44 -7.56 -10.39
CA MET A 71 -3.07 -7.10 -10.12
C MET A 71 -2.80 -6.84 -8.64
N ALA A 72 -3.82 -6.45 -7.87
CA ALA A 72 -3.69 -6.18 -6.45
C ALA A 72 -3.44 -7.45 -5.64
N ALA A 73 -3.96 -8.61 -6.06
CA ALA A 73 -3.78 -9.87 -5.35
C ALA A 73 -2.29 -10.21 -5.18
N ASP A 74 -1.53 -10.19 -6.27
CA ASP A 74 -0.08 -10.46 -6.24
C ASP A 74 0.67 -9.42 -5.40
N ARG A 75 0.33 -8.13 -5.56
CA ARG A 75 0.96 -7.02 -4.85
C ARG A 75 0.68 -7.01 -3.35
N VAL A 76 -0.51 -7.45 -2.93
CA VAL A 76 -0.83 -7.64 -1.50
C VAL A 76 0.03 -8.77 -0.95
N GLN A 77 0.12 -9.90 -1.65
CA GLN A 77 0.94 -11.03 -1.23
C GLN A 77 2.42 -10.64 -1.08
N GLU A 78 2.98 -9.87 -2.02
CA GLU A 78 4.34 -9.32 -1.94
C GLU A 78 4.54 -8.48 -0.67
N MET A 79 3.61 -7.56 -0.41
CA MET A 79 3.67 -6.66 0.74
C MET A 79 3.56 -7.42 2.05
N GLU A 80 2.62 -8.36 2.16
CA GLU A 80 2.45 -9.20 3.36
C GLU A 80 3.68 -10.06 3.63
N SER A 81 4.29 -10.61 2.57
CA SER A 81 5.53 -11.40 2.68
C SER A 81 6.68 -10.54 3.20
N PHE A 82 6.83 -9.31 2.69
CA PHE A 82 7.82 -8.36 3.19
C PHE A 82 7.58 -8.00 4.67
N LEU A 83 6.35 -7.68 5.04
CA LEU A 83 5.99 -7.29 6.41
C LEU A 83 6.22 -8.45 7.40
N ALA A 84 5.91 -9.69 7.00
CA ALA A 84 6.18 -10.88 7.80
C ALA A 84 7.68 -11.07 8.04
N ALA A 85 8.51 -10.97 6.99
CA ALA A 85 9.96 -11.07 7.10
C ALA A 85 10.54 -9.94 7.98
N LEU A 86 10.06 -8.70 7.78
CA LEU A 86 10.50 -7.56 8.58
C LEU A 86 10.20 -7.76 10.06
N ARG A 87 8.99 -8.22 10.42
CA ARG A 87 8.64 -8.52 11.82
C ARG A 87 9.55 -9.57 12.43
N GLN A 88 9.82 -10.65 11.70
CA GLN A 88 10.72 -11.72 12.17
C GLN A 88 12.14 -11.20 12.41
N GLN A 89 12.64 -10.32 11.53
CA GLN A 89 14.00 -9.77 11.60
C GLN A 89 14.13 -8.57 12.57
N SER A 90 13.02 -8.01 13.04
CA SER A 90 13.00 -6.83 13.91
C SER A 90 12.49 -7.11 15.33
N VAL A 91 12.46 -8.39 15.74
CA VAL A 91 11.98 -8.79 17.07
C VAL A 91 10.53 -8.30 17.29
N ASP A 92 9.66 -8.61 16.33
CA ASP A 92 8.27 -8.17 16.27
C ASP A 92 8.12 -6.63 16.22
N GLY A 93 9.02 -5.97 15.49
CA GLY A 93 9.01 -4.50 15.32
C GLY A 93 9.68 -3.71 16.43
N ARG A 94 10.25 -4.35 17.46
CA ARG A 94 10.95 -3.68 18.57
C ARG A 94 12.30 -3.07 18.17
N ALA A 95 12.87 -3.51 17.06
CA ALA A 95 14.13 -3.02 16.51
C ALA A 95 13.95 -2.07 15.30
N LEU A 96 12.75 -1.49 15.13
CA LEU A 96 12.42 -0.49 14.11
C LEU A 96 12.44 0.94 14.66
#